data_AF-A0AAD8HIW7-F1
#
_entry.id   AF-A0AAD8HIW7-F1
#
_cell.length_a   1.000
_cell.length_b   1.000
_cell.length_c   1.000
_cell.angle_alpha   90.00
_cell.angle_beta   90.00
_cell.angle_gamma   90.00
#
_symmetry.space_group_name_H-M   'P 1'
#
loop_
_entity.id
_entity.type
_entity.pdbx_description
1 polymer ?
#
loop_
_entity_poly.entity_id
_entity_poly.type
_entity_poly.pdbx_seq_one_letter_code
_entity_poly.pdbx_strand_id
1 'polypeptide(L)'
;MIEYDNLLKIWNLNDYNGVVGVFNCQGAGWCKVEKTNLIHDVQPGTITGFIRSEDIEYMHRVSNEDWCGDAIVFSHRSGDMVYLPKNSFVPITLNAREYEVFTVVPVNKLSTWSTFAAIGLINMFNSGGAIKELKYESEKDECKVHGCEPVEGSYHWDIIAIF
;
A
#
# COMPACT_ATOMS: atom_id res chain seq x y z
N MET A 1 -14.97 -1.01 28.20
CA MET A 1 -14.69 -0.61 26.80
C MET A 1 -15.15 -1.78 25.95
N ILE A 2 -15.98 -1.54 24.93
CA ILE A 2 -16.29 -2.58 23.95
C ILE A 2 -15.10 -2.56 22.99
N GLU A 3 -14.23 -3.57 23.09
CA GLU A 3 -13.17 -3.81 22.13
C GLU A 3 -13.83 -4.40 20.90
N TYR A 4 -13.79 -3.68 19.77
CA TYR A 4 -14.12 -4.29 18.50
C TYR A 4 -12.84 -4.94 17.98
N ASP A 5 -12.90 -6.25 17.70
CA ASP A 5 -11.80 -7.03 17.11
C ASP A 5 -11.57 -6.60 15.65
N ASN A 6 -10.99 -5.41 15.49
CA ASN A 6 -10.72 -4.80 14.19
C ASN A 6 -9.23 -4.57 14.04
N LEU A 7 -8.75 -4.75 12.81
CA LEU A 7 -7.41 -4.32 12.43
C LEU A 7 -7.38 -2.79 12.39
N LEU A 8 -6.35 -2.21 13.00
CA LEU A 8 -6.05 -0.79 12.82
C LEU A 8 -5.44 -0.62 11.44
N LYS A 9 -5.99 0.30 10.64
CA LYS A 9 -5.41 0.70 9.35
C LYS A 9 -4.94 2.14 9.42
N ILE A 10 -3.73 2.40 8.97
CA ILE A 10 -3.16 3.74 8.84
C ILE A 10 -2.66 3.86 7.42
N TRP A 11 -3.04 4.92 6.72
CA TRP A 11 -2.65 5.13 5.34
C TRP A 11 -1.92 6.46 5.15
N ASN A 12 -1.11 6.51 4.10
CA ASN A 12 -0.46 7.71 3.60
C ASN A 12 -0.61 7.75 2.07
N LEU A 13 -0.78 8.95 1.51
CA LEU A 13 -0.78 9.18 0.07
C LEU A 13 0.56 9.80 -0.33
N ASN A 14 1.24 9.22 -1.32
CA ASN A 14 2.41 9.79 -1.97
C ASN A 14 2.02 10.37 -3.33
N ASP A 15 2.94 10.96 -4.08
CA ASP A 15 2.63 11.62 -5.36
C ASP A 15 2.06 10.67 -6.44
N TYR A 16 2.34 9.37 -6.36
CA TYR A 16 2.02 8.40 -7.42
C TYR A 16 1.39 7.08 -6.93
N ASN A 17 1.10 6.98 -5.63
CA ASN A 17 0.58 5.77 -4.99
C ASN A 17 0.13 6.08 -3.55
N GLY A 18 -0.39 5.08 -2.86
CA GLY A 18 -0.55 5.14 -1.42
C GLY A 18 0.09 3.95 -0.72
N VAL A 19 0.26 4.11 0.59
CA VAL A 19 0.74 3.05 1.48
C VAL A 19 -0.28 2.87 2.58
N VAL A 20 -0.60 1.63 2.92
CA VAL A 20 -1.47 1.30 4.06
C VAL A 20 -0.79 0.27 4.95
N GLY A 21 -0.58 0.65 6.21
CA GLY A 21 -0.18 -0.26 7.27
C GLY A 21 -1.43 -0.83 7.94
N VAL A 22 -1.44 -2.14 8.18
CA VAL A 22 -2.52 -2.86 8.84
C VAL A 22 -1.96 -3.61 10.04
N PHE A 23 -2.56 -3.40 11.21
CA PHE A 23 -1.99 -3.81 12.49
C PHE A 23 -3.03 -4.54 13.34
N ASN A 24 -2.65 -5.68 13.91
CA ASN A 24 -3.38 -6.28 15.01
C ASN A 24 -2.87 -5.67 16.33
N CYS A 25 -3.62 -4.69 16.85
CA CYS A 25 -3.28 -3.95 18.07
C CYS A 25 -4.06 -4.40 19.32
N GLN A 26 -4.65 -5.61 19.31
CA GLN A 26 -5.40 -6.12 20.46
C GLN A 26 -4.53 -6.25 21.72
N GLY A 27 -5.19 -6.25 22.88
CA GLY A 27 -4.62 -6.63 24.17
C GLY A 27 -3.78 -5.57 24.88
N ALA A 28 -3.60 -4.40 24.26
CA ALA A 28 -3.05 -3.22 24.92
C ALA A 28 -3.80 -1.94 24.54
N GLY A 29 -3.87 -0.99 25.46
CA GLY A 29 -4.54 0.30 25.23
C GLY A 29 -3.92 1.43 26.04
N TRP A 30 -4.10 2.66 25.56
CA TRP A 30 -3.60 3.86 26.25
C TRP A 30 -4.51 4.25 27.42
N CYS A 31 -3.97 4.26 28.64
CA CYS A 31 -4.64 4.82 29.81
C CYS A 31 -4.46 6.34 29.84
N LYS A 32 -5.56 7.09 29.68
CA LYS A 32 -5.53 8.56 29.72
C LYS A 32 -5.19 9.14 31.10
N VAL A 33 -5.48 8.41 32.18
CA VAL A 33 -5.25 8.85 33.56
C VAL A 33 -3.79 8.71 33.93
N GLU A 34 -3.28 7.48 33.86
CA GLU A 34 -1.90 7.13 34.20
C GLU A 34 -0.90 7.51 33.09
N LYS A 35 -1.39 7.94 31.92
CA LYS A 35 -0.59 8.27 30.72
C LYS A 35 0.42 7.17 30.39
N THR A 36 -0.05 5.93 30.42
CA THR A 36 0.76 4.74 30.16
C THR A 36 -0.03 3.74 29.32
N ASN A 37 0.68 2.86 28.62
CA ASN A 37 0.06 1.71 27.99
C ASN A 37 -0.26 0.65 29.04
N LEU A 38 -1.52 0.22 29.08
CA LEU A 38 -1.97 -0.89 29.90
C LEU A 38 -2.15 -2.10 29.01
N ILE A 39 -1.66 -3.25 29.48
CA ILE A 39 -1.90 -4.55 28.85
C ILE A 39 -3.08 -5.17 29.60
N HIS A 40 -4.19 -5.38 28.89
CA HIS A 40 -5.40 -6.01 29.44
C HIS A 40 -5.60 -7.43 28.92
N ASP A 41 -4.95 -7.79 27.81
CA ASP A 41 -4.82 -9.16 27.34
C ASP A 41 -3.38 -9.43 26.86
N VAL A 42 -2.73 -10.39 27.51
CA VAL A 42 -1.35 -10.79 27.21
C VAL A 42 -1.26 -11.71 25.99
N GLN A 43 -2.35 -12.38 25.61
CA GLN A 43 -2.41 -13.33 24.49
C GLN A 43 -3.69 -13.11 23.66
N PRO A 44 -3.80 -11.95 22.99
CA PRO A 44 -4.95 -11.69 22.15
C PRO A 44 -5.00 -12.63 20.94
N GLY A 45 -6.19 -12.72 20.35
CA GLY A 45 -6.46 -13.62 19.24
C GLY A 45 -5.84 -13.22 17.91
N THR A 46 -6.07 -14.07 16.92
CA THR A 46 -5.84 -13.76 15.50
C THR A 46 -7.04 -13.00 14.96
N ILE A 47 -6.79 -11.93 14.19
CA ILE A 47 -7.85 -11.22 13.46
C ILE A 47 -7.68 -11.47 11.97
N THR A 48 -8.80 -11.73 11.29
CA THR A 48 -8.87 -11.72 9.83
C THR A 48 -9.63 -10.47 9.37
N GLY A 49 -9.09 -9.81 8.36
CA GLY A 49 -9.70 -8.66 7.71
C GLY A 49 -9.37 -8.65 6.23
N PHE A 50 -9.41 -7.48 5.62
CA PHE A 50 -9.12 -7.31 4.21
C PHE A 50 -8.61 -5.90 3.93
N ILE A 51 -7.93 -5.73 2.80
CA ILE A 51 -7.46 -4.45 2.28
C ILE A 51 -8.15 -4.16 0.94
N ARG A 52 -8.47 -2.90 0.67
CA ARG A 52 -8.98 -2.43 -0.62
C ARG A 52 -8.23 -1.20 -1.09
N SER A 53 -8.30 -0.87 -2.38
CA SER A 53 -7.76 0.40 -2.87
C SER A 53 -8.46 1.61 -2.23
N GLU A 54 -9.73 1.48 -1.86
CA GLU A 54 -10.50 2.54 -1.19
C GLU A 54 -10.14 2.75 0.28
N ASP A 55 -9.29 1.91 0.88
CA ASP A 55 -8.73 2.20 2.21
C ASP A 55 -7.78 3.41 2.18
N ILE A 56 -7.41 3.89 0.98
CA ILE A 56 -6.68 5.14 0.75
C ILE A 56 -7.63 6.14 0.08
N GLU A 57 -8.15 7.10 0.84
CA GLU A 57 -9.28 7.96 0.44
C GLU A 57 -9.05 8.80 -0.83
N TYR A 58 -7.80 9.14 -1.13
CA TYR A 58 -7.46 10.11 -2.18
C TYR A 58 -6.67 9.52 -3.35
N MET A 59 -6.79 8.20 -3.59
CA MET A 59 -6.09 7.53 -4.70
C MET A 59 -6.36 8.18 -6.08
N HIS A 60 -7.54 8.73 -6.29
CA HIS A 60 -7.89 9.43 -7.54
C HIS A 60 -7.02 10.67 -7.82
N ARG A 61 -6.35 11.24 -6.82
CA ARG A 61 -5.46 12.41 -6.99
C ARG A 61 -4.09 12.06 -7.55
N VAL A 62 -3.73 10.78 -7.51
CA VAL A 62 -2.41 10.27 -7.89
C VAL A 62 -2.53 9.28 -9.06
N SER A 63 -3.71 9.24 -9.68
CA SER A 63 -4.05 8.45 -10.85
C SER A 63 -4.33 9.34 -12.06
N ASN A 64 -4.39 8.74 -13.25
CA ASN A 64 -4.83 9.43 -14.45
C ASN A 64 -6.33 9.80 -14.37
N GLU A 65 -6.77 10.77 -15.18
CA GLU A 65 -8.14 11.28 -15.18
C GLU A 65 -9.19 10.19 -15.46
N ASP A 66 -8.83 9.14 -16.20
CA ASP A 66 -9.71 8.05 -16.63
C ASP A 66 -9.56 6.77 -15.78
N TRP A 67 -8.95 6.88 -14.60
CA TRP A 67 -8.72 5.76 -13.70
C TRP A 67 -10.02 5.06 -13.29
N CYS A 68 -10.07 3.75 -13.52
CA CYS A 68 -11.25 2.92 -13.26
C CYS A 68 -11.36 2.42 -11.83
N GLY A 69 -10.37 2.66 -10.97
CA GLY A 69 -10.31 2.16 -9.58
C GLY A 69 -9.45 0.91 -9.38
N ASP A 70 -8.94 0.33 -10.46
CA ASP A 70 -8.06 -0.84 -10.41
C ASP A 70 -6.68 -0.47 -9.86
N ALA A 71 -6.08 -1.36 -9.08
CA ALA A 71 -4.80 -1.09 -8.44
C ALA A 71 -3.89 -2.32 -8.46
N ILE A 72 -2.59 -2.08 -8.38
CA ILE A 72 -1.63 -3.09 -7.94
C ILE A 72 -1.44 -2.94 -6.44
N VAL A 73 -1.54 -4.05 -5.72
CA VAL A 73 -1.26 -4.13 -4.29
C VAL A 73 0.00 -4.97 -4.10
N PHE A 74 1.02 -4.38 -3.50
CA PHE A 74 2.28 -5.03 -3.15
C PHE A 74 2.38 -5.20 -1.64
N SER A 75 2.57 -6.43 -1.19
CA SER A 75 2.75 -6.83 0.21
C SER A 75 4.24 -6.77 0.57
N HIS A 76 4.61 -5.98 1.57
CA HIS A 76 6.01 -5.80 1.93
C HIS A 76 6.61 -6.98 2.68
N ARG A 77 5.85 -7.70 3.50
CA ARG A 77 6.42 -8.85 4.22
C ARG A 77 6.43 -10.12 3.38
N SER A 78 5.41 -10.35 2.54
CA SER A 78 5.38 -11.54 1.68
C SER A 78 6.10 -11.34 0.35
N GLY A 79 6.25 -10.09 -0.11
CA GLY A 79 6.79 -9.77 -1.43
C GLY A 79 5.82 -10.05 -2.58
N ASP A 80 4.55 -10.37 -2.28
CA ASP A 80 3.54 -10.68 -3.27
C ASP A 80 2.99 -9.41 -3.94
N MET A 81 2.70 -9.53 -5.23
CA MET A 81 2.06 -8.49 -6.03
C MET A 81 0.74 -9.03 -6.58
N VAL A 82 -0.34 -8.27 -6.37
CA VAL A 82 -1.70 -8.66 -6.78
C VAL A 82 -2.31 -7.55 -7.61
N TYR A 83 -2.88 -7.90 -8.76
CA TYR A 83 -3.80 -7.03 -9.48
C TYR A 83 -5.15 -7.04 -8.77
N LEU A 84 -5.61 -5.88 -8.33
CA LEU A 84 -6.82 -5.68 -7.55
C LEU A 84 -7.83 -4.87 -8.39
N PRO A 85 -8.87 -5.53 -8.94
CA PRO A 85 -9.95 -4.81 -9.59
C PRO A 85 -10.70 -3.90 -8.61
N LYS A 86 -11.30 -2.82 -9.11
CA LYS A 86 -12.15 -1.93 -8.32
C LYS A 86 -13.21 -2.72 -7.53
N ASN A 87 -13.48 -2.27 -6.29
CA ASN A 87 -14.40 -2.92 -5.34
C ASN A 87 -14.00 -4.35 -4.93
N SER A 88 -12.83 -4.84 -5.30
CA SER A 88 -12.29 -6.11 -4.81
C SER A 88 -11.43 -5.89 -3.57
N PHE A 89 -11.01 -6.97 -2.91
CA PHE A 89 -10.19 -6.89 -1.71
C PHE A 89 -9.12 -7.99 -1.65
N VAL A 90 -8.04 -7.71 -0.92
CA VAL A 90 -7.01 -8.69 -0.55
C VAL A 90 -7.30 -9.13 0.89
N PRO A 91 -7.57 -10.43 1.16
CA PRO A 91 -7.75 -10.91 2.52
C PRO A 91 -6.42 -10.87 3.30
N ILE A 92 -6.50 -10.61 4.60
CA ILE A 92 -5.34 -10.63 5.49
C ILE A 92 -5.70 -11.27 6.83
N THR A 93 -4.78 -12.04 7.38
CA THR A 93 -4.89 -12.63 8.71
C THR A 93 -3.64 -12.28 9.50
N LEU A 94 -3.80 -11.70 10.69
CA LEU A 94 -2.70 -11.25 11.55
C LEU A 94 -2.85 -11.84 12.95
N ASN A 95 -1.80 -12.52 13.42
CA ASN A 95 -1.68 -12.91 14.82
C ASN A 95 -1.55 -11.68 15.72
N ALA A 96 -1.64 -11.89 17.03
CA ALA A 96 -1.38 -10.86 18.03
C ALA A 96 -0.08 -10.09 17.74
N ARG A 97 -0.16 -8.76 17.69
CA ARG A 97 0.99 -7.85 17.48
C ARG A 97 1.68 -7.98 16.12
N GLU A 98 1.07 -8.71 15.18
CA GLU A 98 1.53 -8.70 13.79
C GLU A 98 0.98 -7.49 13.04
N TYR A 99 1.67 -7.19 11.95
CA TYR A 99 1.33 -6.13 11.02
C TYR A 99 1.70 -6.55 9.61
N GLU A 100 1.12 -5.89 8.63
CA GLU A 100 1.53 -5.88 7.23
C GLU A 100 1.53 -4.45 6.71
N VAL A 101 2.38 -4.16 5.73
CA VAL A 101 2.37 -2.90 5.00
C VAL A 101 2.13 -3.21 3.54
N PHE A 102 1.19 -2.49 2.93
CA PHE A 102 0.92 -2.58 1.51
C PHE A 102 1.23 -1.28 0.81
N THR A 103 1.81 -1.39 -0.37
CA THR A 103 1.81 -0.30 -1.34
C THR A 103 0.71 -0.55 -2.35
N VAL A 104 -0.14 0.46 -2.54
CA VAL A 104 -1.26 0.42 -3.47
C VAL A 104 -0.96 1.44 -4.56
N VAL A 105 -0.81 0.97 -5.79
CA VAL A 105 -0.49 1.78 -6.95
C VAL A 105 -1.70 1.77 -7.89
N PRO A 106 -2.22 2.93 -8.33
CA PRO A 106 -3.31 2.93 -9.30
C PRO A 106 -2.82 2.34 -10.64
N VAL A 107 -3.63 1.48 -11.25
CA VAL A 107 -3.39 1.00 -12.61
C VAL A 107 -3.88 2.06 -13.58
N ASN A 108 -2.94 2.66 -14.30
CA ASN A 108 -3.21 3.74 -15.24
C ASN A 108 -3.19 3.22 -16.68
N LYS A 109 -4.02 3.80 -17.56
CA LYS A 109 -3.95 3.50 -18.99
C LYS A 109 -2.74 4.17 -19.61
N LEU A 110 -1.98 3.42 -20.40
CA LEU A 110 -0.91 3.95 -21.25
C LEU A 110 -1.42 4.16 -22.68
N SER A 111 -2.17 3.18 -23.18
CA SER A 111 -2.83 3.20 -24.48
C SER A 111 -4.15 2.44 -24.43
N THR A 112 -4.79 2.23 -25.57
CA THR A 112 -6.02 1.42 -25.64
C THR A 112 -5.80 -0.03 -25.22
N TRP A 113 -4.57 -0.54 -25.36
CA TRP A 113 -4.26 -1.96 -25.19
C TRP A 113 -3.30 -2.24 -24.03
N SER A 114 -2.76 -1.19 -23.41
CA SER A 114 -1.70 -1.32 -22.42
C SER A 114 -2.02 -0.48 -21.19
N THR A 115 -1.82 -1.07 -20.02
CA THR A 115 -1.91 -0.39 -18.72
C THR A 115 -0.60 -0.52 -17.96
N PHE A 116 -0.37 0.35 -16.98
CA PHE A 116 0.83 0.29 -16.16
C PHE A 116 0.56 0.69 -14.71
N ALA A 117 1.40 0.19 -13.81
CA ALA A 117 1.51 0.62 -12.43
C ALA A 117 3.00 0.67 -12.04
N ALA A 118 3.46 1.83 -11.57
CA ALA A 118 4.85 2.05 -11.19
C ALA A 118 5.07 1.78 -9.70
N ILE A 119 5.96 0.84 -9.37
CA ILE A 119 6.42 0.60 -8.00
C ILE A 119 7.95 0.71 -7.96
N GLY A 120 8.48 1.54 -7.06
CA GLY A 120 9.92 1.71 -6.87
C GLY A 120 10.35 1.17 -5.51
N LEU A 121 11.64 0.86 -5.31
CA LEU A 121 12.21 0.51 -4.00
C LEU A 121 11.37 -0.47 -3.15
N ILE A 122 10.98 -1.61 -3.72
CA ILE A 122 10.17 -2.65 -3.04
C ILE A 122 10.78 -3.18 -1.72
N ASN A 123 12.08 -2.95 -1.50
CA ASN A 123 12.77 -3.26 -0.24
C ASN A 123 12.53 -2.22 0.88
N MET A 124 11.75 -1.17 0.63
CA MET A 124 11.40 -0.13 1.60
C MET A 124 9.89 -0.12 1.84
N PHE A 125 9.46 -0.02 3.10
CA PHE A 125 8.02 0.03 3.45
C PHE A 125 7.24 1.22 2.85
N ASN A 126 7.94 2.29 2.43
CA ASN A 126 7.37 3.37 1.62
C ASN A 126 8.01 3.42 0.22
N SER A 127 8.04 2.26 -0.43
CA SER A 127 8.49 2.01 -1.81
C SER A 127 8.02 3.09 -2.79
N GLY A 128 6.78 3.50 -2.64
CA GLY A 128 6.15 4.50 -3.48
C GLY A 128 6.61 5.94 -3.30
N GLY A 129 7.22 6.32 -2.17
CA GLY A 129 7.77 7.65 -1.94
C GLY A 129 9.08 7.91 -2.70
N ALA A 130 9.61 6.91 -3.39
CA ALA A 130 10.84 7.01 -4.16
C ALA A 130 10.63 7.57 -5.57
N ILE A 131 9.40 7.56 -6.08
CA ILE A 131 9.09 8.01 -7.44
C ILE A 131 8.98 9.53 -7.42
N LYS A 132 9.86 10.20 -8.16
CA LYS A 132 9.92 11.68 -8.28
C LYS A 132 9.18 12.21 -9.50
N GLU A 133 9.16 11.43 -10.57
CA GLU A 133 8.54 11.85 -11.82
C GLU A 133 8.04 10.64 -12.61
N LEU A 134 6.84 10.76 -13.16
CA LEU A 134 6.29 9.86 -14.18
C LEU A 134 5.99 10.68 -15.43
N LYS A 135 6.54 10.25 -16.58
CA LYS A 135 6.28 10.85 -17.89
C LYS A 135 5.60 9.82 -18.80
N TYR A 136 4.50 10.24 -19.40
CA TYR A 136 3.68 9.42 -20.28
C TYR A 136 3.80 9.91 -21.72
N GLU A 137 4.09 8.99 -22.64
CA GLU A 137 4.14 9.26 -24.07
C GLU A 137 3.20 8.28 -24.79
N SER A 138 1.92 8.65 -24.84
CA SER A 138 0.83 7.80 -25.36
C SER A 138 0.96 7.47 -26.85
N GLU A 139 1.64 8.31 -27.64
CA GLU A 139 1.87 8.03 -29.07
C GLU A 139 2.88 6.89 -29.31
N LYS A 140 3.72 6.60 -28.31
CA LYS A 140 4.78 5.58 -28.39
C LYS A 140 4.53 4.39 -27.46
N ASP A 141 3.43 4.39 -26.73
CA ASP A 141 3.17 3.45 -25.64
C ASP A 141 4.36 3.37 -24.67
N GLU A 142 4.97 4.51 -24.35
CA GLU A 142 6.15 4.61 -23.49
C GLU A 142 5.80 5.27 -22.15
N CYS A 143 6.22 4.63 -21.05
CA CYS A 143 6.22 5.23 -19.71
C CYS A 143 7.66 5.38 -19.22
N LYS A 144 8.03 6.59 -18.81
CA LYS A 144 9.34 6.89 -18.22
C LYS A 144 9.16 7.20 -16.74
N VAL A 145 9.87 6.46 -15.90
CA VAL A 145 9.84 6.58 -14.44
C VAL A 145 11.18 7.13 -13.97
N HIS A 146 11.16 8.16 -13.12
CA HIS A 146 12.35 8.71 -12.46
C HIS A 146 12.15 8.70 -10.95
N GLY A 147 13.17 8.28 -10.20
CA GLY A 147 13.11 8.19 -8.74
C GLY A 147 14.38 8.62 -8.00
N CYS A 148 14.34 8.57 -6.66
CA CYS A 148 15.50 8.76 -5.77
C CYS A 148 16.48 7.56 -5.78
N GLU A 149 17.74 7.76 -6.14
CA GLU A 149 18.79 6.76 -5.88
C GLU A 149 19.11 6.68 -4.37
N PRO A 150 19.28 5.48 -3.79
CA PRO A 150 19.84 5.33 -2.45
C PRO A 150 21.30 5.80 -2.41
N VAL A 151 21.70 6.44 -1.31
CA VAL A 151 23.04 7.06 -1.13
C VAL A 151 24.19 6.04 -1.13
N GLU A 152 23.90 4.75 -0.92
CA GLU A 152 24.89 3.67 -1.04
C GLU A 152 24.24 2.38 -1.59
N GLY A 153 24.82 1.83 -2.66
CA GLY A 153 24.48 0.50 -3.18
C GLY A 153 23.49 0.50 -4.35
N SER A 154 23.91 -0.11 -5.45
CA SER A 154 23.13 -0.34 -6.66
C SER A 154 21.90 -1.21 -6.37
N TYR A 155 20.72 -0.59 -6.24
CA TYR A 155 19.44 -1.29 -6.38
C TYR A 155 18.95 -1.06 -7.81
N HIS A 156 18.71 -2.16 -8.52
CA HIS A 156 18.07 -2.12 -9.83
C HIS A 156 16.70 -1.45 -9.72
N TRP A 157 16.45 -0.45 -10.57
CA TRP A 157 15.16 0.20 -10.73
C TRP A 157 14.19 -0.73 -11.45
N ASP A 158 13.64 -1.72 -10.76
CA ASP A 158 12.71 -2.66 -11.38
C ASP A 158 11.47 -2.84 -10.50
N ILE A 159 10.33 -2.29 -10.94
CA ILE A 159 9.22 -3.06 -11.54
C ILE A 159 8.18 -2.03 -12.02
N ILE A 160 8.09 -1.85 -13.32
CA ILE A 160 6.87 -1.30 -13.94
C ILE A 160 6.04 -2.53 -14.28
N ALA A 161 4.91 -2.72 -13.60
CA ALA A 161 3.97 -3.74 -14.02
C ALA A 161 3.19 -3.18 -15.21
N ILE A 162 3.46 -3.71 -16.41
CA ILE A 162 2.73 -3.39 -17.64
C ILE A 162 1.86 -4.61 -17.98
N PHE A 163 0.56 -4.40 -18.15
CA PHE A 163 -0.43 -5.43 -18.51
C PHE A 163 -1.07 -5.11 -19.85
#